data_AF-A0A7Y3D7X6-F1
#
_entry.id   AF-A0A7Y3D7X6-F1
#
_cell.length_a   1.000
_cell.length_b   1.000
_cell.length_c   1.000
_cell.angle_alpha   90.00
_cell.angle_beta   90.00
_cell.angle_gamma   90.00
#
_symmetry.space_group_name_H-M   'P 1'
#
loop_
_entity.id
_entity.type
_entity.pdbx_description
1 polymer ?
#
loop_
_entity_poly.entity_id
_entity_poly.type
_entity_poly.pdbx_seq_one_letter_code
_entity_poly.pdbx_strand_id
1 'polypeptide(L)'
;YAGARDQIRESLRRMQVDQIDLIQLHNLTDEEGWEEAFGEDGALRACLEARDEGLVRFIGVTGHGTQTARMHLRSLERFEFDSVLLPYNFAMMEQPEYAESFEELLEVCAAREVAVQTIKAVARRRWRQGEQPTTTTWYHAFEDPEDIERAVHWAFARPGIFVNTPSDGNLMREVIASAERFRERPPHEEMTTAWERLEARPLFYEGFEGVGRGAE
;
A
#
# COMPACT_ATOMS: atom_id res chain seq x y z
N TYR A 1 -15.03 -0.38 -17.86
CA TYR A 1 -14.42 -1.28 -18.86
C TYR A 1 -13.62 -0.51 -19.91
N ALA A 2 -14.25 0.22 -20.84
CA ALA A 2 -13.55 0.83 -21.98
C ALA A 2 -12.39 1.76 -21.57
N GLY A 3 -12.61 2.61 -20.57
CA GLY A 3 -11.56 3.48 -20.02
C GLY A 3 -10.37 2.70 -19.45
N ALA A 4 -10.62 1.66 -18.64
CA ALA A 4 -9.57 0.81 -18.08
C ALA A 4 -8.79 0.07 -19.19
N ARG A 5 -9.51 -0.49 -20.17
CA ARG A 5 -8.92 -1.16 -21.34
C ARG A 5 -7.98 -0.23 -22.12
N ASP A 6 -8.41 1.01 -22.36
CA ASP A 6 -7.61 1.99 -23.09
C ASP A 6 -6.39 2.45 -22.26
N GLN A 7 -6.55 2.60 -20.94
CA GLN A 7 -5.45 2.91 -20.02
C GLN A 7 -4.39 1.79 -19.95
N ILE A 8 -4.79 0.52 -20.01
CA ILE A 8 -3.86 -0.63 -20.04
C ILE A 8 -2.97 -0.53 -21.29
N ARG A 9 -3.58 -0.37 -22.46
CA ARG A 9 -2.83 -0.29 -23.74
C ARG A 9 -1.97 0.96 -23.81
N GLU A 10 -2.44 2.08 -23.29
CA GLU A 10 -1.65 3.31 -23.17
C GLU A 10 -0.45 3.13 -22.21
N SER A 11 -0.62 2.38 -21.12
CA SER A 11 0.47 2.09 -20.19
C SER A 11 1.57 1.27 -20.85
N LEU A 12 1.21 0.20 -21.57
CA LEU A 12 2.14 -0.61 -22.36
C LEU A 12 2.90 0.23 -23.39
N ARG A 13 2.18 1.08 -24.13
CA ARG A 13 2.76 2.00 -25.12
C ARG A 13 3.77 2.97 -24.50
N ARG A 14 3.45 3.54 -23.34
CA ARG A 14 4.33 4.49 -22.63
C ARG A 14 5.56 3.82 -22.03
N MET A 15 5.41 2.60 -21.53
CA MET A 15 6.51 1.81 -20.98
C MET A 15 7.36 1.13 -22.07
N GLN A 16 6.88 1.10 -23.31
CA GLN A 16 7.53 0.45 -24.45
C GLN A 16 7.78 -1.05 -24.19
N VAL A 17 6.78 -1.71 -23.61
CA VAL A 17 6.78 -3.15 -23.34
C VAL A 17 5.52 -3.78 -23.92
N ASP A 18 5.63 -5.05 -24.33
CA ASP A 18 4.50 -5.80 -24.88
C ASP A 18 3.63 -6.43 -23.77
N GLN A 19 4.20 -6.60 -22.57
CA GLN A 19 3.55 -7.22 -21.42
C GLN A 19 4.02 -6.59 -20.10
N ILE A 20 3.13 -6.52 -19.11
CA ILE A 20 3.49 -6.25 -17.71
C ILE A 20 3.22 -7.46 -16.82
N ASP A 21 4.04 -7.65 -15.78
CA ASP A 21 3.84 -8.76 -14.87
C ASP A 21 2.58 -8.59 -14.01
N LEU A 22 2.36 -7.41 -13.42
CA LEU A 22 1.26 -7.17 -12.49
C LEU A 22 0.52 -5.88 -12.84
N ILE A 23 -0.81 -5.96 -12.94
CA ILE A 23 -1.70 -4.81 -12.89
C ILE A 23 -2.52 -4.84 -11.60
N GLN A 24 -2.83 -3.68 -11.02
CA GLN A 24 -3.66 -3.64 -9.81
C GLN A 24 -4.80 -2.63 -9.94
N LEU A 25 -6.00 -3.02 -9.53
CA LEU A 25 -7.14 -2.12 -9.39
C LEU A 25 -6.86 -1.14 -8.25
N HIS A 26 -6.81 0.15 -8.58
CA HIS A 26 -6.31 1.17 -7.66
C HIS A 26 -7.40 1.65 -6.70
N ASN A 27 -7.08 1.59 -5.41
CA ASN A 27 -7.86 2.18 -4.32
C ASN A 27 -9.31 1.71 -4.24
N LEU A 28 -9.51 0.39 -4.24
CA LEU A 28 -10.84 -0.22 -4.23
C LEU A 28 -11.42 -0.32 -2.81
N THR A 29 -11.64 0.83 -2.19
CA THR A 29 -11.94 0.95 -0.75
C THR A 29 -13.31 1.53 -0.41
N ASP A 30 -14.02 2.06 -1.40
CA ASP A 30 -15.40 2.55 -1.27
C ASP A 30 -16.37 1.66 -2.05
N GLU A 31 -17.64 1.66 -1.64
CA GLU A 31 -18.68 0.79 -2.20
C GLU A 31 -18.92 1.05 -3.68
N GLU A 32 -19.04 2.33 -4.06
CA GLU A 32 -19.38 2.73 -5.43
C GLU A 32 -18.28 2.31 -6.41
N GLY A 33 -17.02 2.63 -6.10
CA GLY A 33 -15.87 2.22 -6.89
C GLY A 33 -15.71 0.70 -6.95
N TRP A 34 -16.00 -0.01 -5.85
CA TRP A 34 -16.00 -1.47 -5.80
C TRP A 34 -17.05 -2.07 -6.73
N GLU A 35 -18.31 -1.63 -6.64
CA GLU A 35 -19.40 -2.08 -7.51
C GLU A 35 -19.11 -1.79 -8.98
N GLU A 36 -18.61 -0.59 -9.29
CA GLU A 36 -18.23 -0.22 -10.66
C GLU A 36 -17.12 -1.15 -11.20
N ALA A 37 -16.07 -1.40 -10.42
CA ALA A 37 -14.94 -2.22 -10.86
C ALA A 37 -15.34 -3.68 -11.15
N PHE A 38 -16.27 -4.23 -10.36
CA PHE A 38 -16.76 -5.60 -10.46
C PHE A 38 -17.98 -5.79 -11.37
N GLY A 39 -18.59 -4.69 -11.85
CA GLY A 39 -19.73 -4.72 -12.76
C GLY A 39 -19.43 -5.37 -14.11
N GLU A 40 -20.47 -5.69 -14.88
CA GLU A 40 -20.35 -6.35 -16.20
C GLU A 40 -19.51 -5.55 -17.20
N ASP A 41 -19.57 -4.22 -17.11
CA ASP A 41 -18.74 -3.28 -17.86
C ASP A 41 -17.71 -2.60 -16.95
N GLY A 42 -17.22 -3.31 -15.93
CA GLY A 42 -16.26 -2.83 -14.94
C GLY A 42 -14.79 -2.88 -15.36
N ALA A 43 -13.91 -2.41 -14.47
CA ALA A 43 -12.46 -2.39 -14.68
C ALA A 43 -11.84 -3.81 -14.60
N LEU A 44 -12.38 -4.69 -13.77
CA LEU A 44 -11.88 -6.07 -13.63
C LEU A 44 -11.99 -6.82 -14.95
N ARG A 45 -13.09 -6.65 -15.70
CA ARG A 45 -13.26 -7.25 -17.03
C ARG A 45 -12.16 -6.85 -18.00
N ALA A 46 -11.72 -5.59 -17.98
CA ALA A 46 -10.62 -5.13 -18.85
C ALA A 46 -9.28 -5.76 -18.45
N CYS A 47 -9.05 -5.97 -17.15
CA CYS A 47 -7.85 -6.65 -16.66
C CYS A 47 -7.85 -8.14 -17.05
N LEU A 48 -9.00 -8.80 -16.98
CA LEU A 48 -9.17 -10.19 -17.41
C LEU A 48 -8.91 -10.36 -18.91
N GLU A 49 -9.51 -9.50 -19.75
CA GLU A 49 -9.25 -9.50 -21.20
C GLU A 49 -7.76 -9.26 -21.50
N ALA A 50 -7.12 -8.30 -20.83
CA ALA A 50 -5.70 -8.05 -21.01
C ALA A 50 -4.83 -9.25 -20.59
N ARG A 51 -5.22 -9.99 -19.55
CA ARG A 51 -4.54 -11.23 -19.15
C ARG A 51 -4.72 -12.33 -20.20
N ASP A 52 -5.94 -12.51 -20.71
CA ASP A 52 -6.25 -13.51 -21.73
C ASP A 52 -5.57 -13.22 -23.08
N GLU A 53 -5.37 -11.93 -23.40
CA GLU A 53 -4.56 -11.46 -24.55
C GLU A 53 -3.05 -11.60 -24.33
N GLY A 54 -2.60 -11.94 -23.12
CA GLY A 54 -1.19 -12.04 -22.77
C GLY A 54 -0.49 -10.69 -22.54
N LEU A 55 -1.24 -9.60 -22.39
CA LEU A 55 -0.71 -8.26 -22.09
C LEU A 55 -0.35 -8.08 -20.61
N VAL A 56 -0.96 -8.87 -19.73
CA VAL A 56 -0.76 -8.86 -18.28
C VAL A 56 -0.64 -10.29 -17.77
N ARG A 57 0.20 -10.55 -16.76
CA ARG A 57 0.31 -11.89 -16.15
C ARG A 57 -0.55 -12.05 -14.90
N PHE A 58 -0.50 -11.08 -14.00
CA PHE A 58 -1.13 -11.09 -12.68
C PHE A 58 -2.02 -9.87 -12.46
N ILE A 59 -3.08 -10.04 -11.67
CA ILE A 59 -4.06 -9.01 -11.32
C ILE A 59 -4.14 -8.89 -9.81
N GLY A 60 -3.95 -7.69 -9.27
CA GLY A 60 -4.09 -7.39 -7.86
C GLY A 60 -5.09 -6.27 -7.56
N VAL A 61 -5.17 -5.91 -6.29
CA VAL A 61 -5.99 -4.80 -5.79
C VAL A 61 -5.21 -3.97 -4.79
N THR A 62 -5.41 -2.66 -4.77
CA THR A 62 -4.73 -1.74 -3.84
C THR A 62 -5.73 -0.91 -3.05
N GLY A 63 -5.30 -0.40 -1.90
CA GLY A 63 -6.11 0.47 -1.06
C GLY A 63 -5.31 1.40 -0.18
N HIS A 64 -5.94 2.52 0.15
CA HIS A 64 -5.51 3.47 1.15
C HIS A 64 -6.59 3.56 2.24
N GLY A 65 -6.21 3.99 3.44
CA GLY A 65 -7.19 4.15 4.51
C GLY A 65 -7.35 2.93 5.43
N THR A 66 -8.16 3.14 6.46
CA THR A 66 -8.45 2.16 7.52
C THR A 66 -9.35 1.02 7.03
N GLN A 67 -10.21 1.27 6.04
CA GLN A 67 -11.11 0.25 5.50
C GLN A 67 -10.44 -0.71 4.51
N THR A 68 -9.20 -0.44 4.10
CA THR A 68 -8.53 -1.20 3.03
C THR A 68 -8.49 -2.70 3.31
N ALA A 69 -8.13 -3.12 4.53
CA ALA A 69 -7.96 -4.54 4.82
C ALA A 69 -9.29 -5.31 4.69
N ARG A 70 -10.38 -4.74 5.21
CA ARG A 70 -11.74 -5.29 5.09
C ARG A 70 -12.22 -5.34 3.63
N MET A 71 -11.93 -4.30 2.87
CA MET A 71 -12.28 -4.25 1.45
C MET A 71 -11.47 -5.24 0.61
N HIS A 72 -10.22 -5.51 0.98
CA HIS A 72 -9.41 -6.56 0.35
C HIS A 72 -9.95 -7.95 0.66
N LEU A 73 -10.39 -8.23 1.89
CA LEU A 73 -11.07 -9.48 2.24
C LEU A 73 -12.30 -9.70 1.36
N ARG A 74 -13.19 -8.71 1.27
CA ARG A 74 -14.36 -8.75 0.38
C ARG A 74 -13.99 -8.94 -1.09
N SER A 75 -12.94 -8.27 -1.54
CA SER A 75 -12.44 -8.39 -2.91
C SER A 75 -11.94 -9.80 -3.21
N LEU A 76 -11.23 -10.43 -2.27
CA LEU A 76 -10.75 -11.81 -2.37
C LEU A 76 -11.88 -12.85 -2.30
N GLU A 77 -13.00 -12.56 -1.66
CA GLU A 77 -14.21 -13.39 -1.73
C GLU A 77 -14.85 -13.35 -3.12
N ARG A 78 -14.76 -12.20 -3.81
CA ARG A 78 -15.42 -11.97 -5.10
C ARG A 78 -14.56 -12.40 -6.29
N PHE A 79 -13.24 -12.32 -6.18
CA PHE A 79 -12.29 -12.68 -7.22
C PHE A 79 -10.93 -13.09 -6.64
N GLU A 80 -10.30 -14.07 -7.27
CA GLU A 80 -8.98 -14.59 -6.90
C GLU A 80 -7.87 -13.67 -7.41
N PHE A 81 -7.62 -12.56 -6.70
CA PHE A 81 -6.49 -11.68 -6.99
C PHE A 81 -5.15 -12.34 -6.62
N ASP A 82 -4.13 -12.07 -7.42
CA ASP A 82 -2.76 -12.55 -7.19
C ASP A 82 -2.02 -11.73 -6.12
N SER A 83 -2.46 -10.49 -5.87
CA SER A 83 -1.85 -9.65 -4.83
C SER A 83 -2.79 -8.59 -4.26
N VAL A 84 -2.50 -8.20 -3.03
CA VAL A 84 -3.10 -7.04 -2.35
C VAL A 84 -2.02 -6.02 -2.02
N LEU A 85 -2.38 -4.73 -1.98
CA LEU A 85 -1.49 -3.66 -1.54
C LEU A 85 -2.20 -2.73 -0.55
N LEU A 86 -1.61 -2.54 0.63
CA LEU A 86 -2.21 -1.74 1.72
C LEU A 86 -1.17 -1.07 2.64
N PRO A 87 -1.56 -0.09 3.48
CA PRO A 87 -0.67 0.50 4.48
C PRO A 87 -0.12 -0.53 5.47
N TYR A 88 1.17 -0.48 5.80
CA TYR A 88 1.69 -1.19 6.96
C TYR A 88 2.83 -0.39 7.57
N ASN A 89 2.60 0.15 8.76
CA ASN A 89 3.59 0.82 9.58
C ASN A 89 3.12 0.79 11.04
N PHE A 90 4.04 1.13 11.95
CA PHE A 90 3.76 1.08 13.39
C PHE A 90 2.49 1.87 13.76
N ALA A 91 2.39 3.13 13.32
CA ALA A 91 1.26 3.99 13.67
C ALA A 91 -0.10 3.48 13.16
N MET A 92 -0.15 2.83 11.99
CA MET A 92 -1.38 2.21 11.48
C MET A 92 -1.78 0.98 12.30
N MET A 93 -0.81 0.16 12.71
CA MET A 93 -1.07 -1.05 13.50
C MET A 93 -1.38 -0.77 14.97
N GLU A 94 -1.15 0.45 15.46
CA GLU A 94 -1.63 0.90 16.77
C GLU A 94 -3.15 1.18 16.79
N GLN A 95 -3.83 1.15 15.63
CA GLN A 95 -5.29 1.26 15.55
C GLN A 95 -5.91 -0.14 15.63
N PRO A 96 -6.64 -0.50 16.72
CA PRO A 96 -7.07 -1.87 16.97
C PRO A 96 -7.90 -2.47 15.84
N GLU A 97 -8.87 -1.73 15.31
CA GLU A 97 -9.78 -2.19 14.26
C GLU A 97 -9.06 -2.43 12.93
N TYR A 98 -8.06 -1.60 12.63
CA TYR A 98 -7.20 -1.79 11.46
C TYR A 98 -6.32 -3.01 11.63
N ALA A 99 -5.67 -3.14 12.80
CA ALA A 99 -4.79 -4.24 13.11
C ALA A 99 -5.53 -5.59 13.02
N GLU A 100 -6.70 -5.71 13.64
CA GLU A 100 -7.55 -6.90 13.57
C GLU A 100 -7.84 -7.31 12.12
N SER A 101 -8.31 -6.36 11.31
CA SER A 101 -8.64 -6.61 9.89
C SER A 101 -7.41 -6.94 9.05
N PHE A 102 -6.24 -6.36 9.38
CA PHE A 102 -4.98 -6.65 8.70
C PHE A 102 -4.49 -8.08 9.02
N GLU A 103 -4.61 -8.53 10.26
CA GLU A 103 -4.28 -9.91 10.65
C GLU A 103 -5.16 -10.91 9.92
N GLU A 104 -6.48 -10.69 9.90
CA GLU A 104 -7.43 -11.55 9.17
C GLU A 104 -7.09 -11.61 7.67
N LEU A 105 -6.79 -10.47 7.05
CA LEU A 105 -6.37 -10.44 5.65
C LEU A 105 -5.08 -11.25 5.42
N LEU A 106 -4.10 -11.15 6.32
CA LEU A 106 -2.85 -11.89 6.16
C LEU A 106 -3.06 -13.40 6.26
N GLU A 107 -3.94 -13.86 7.16
CA GLU A 107 -4.30 -15.28 7.25
C GLU A 107 -4.94 -15.79 5.96
N VAL A 108 -5.89 -15.03 5.40
CA VAL A 108 -6.53 -15.37 4.13
C VAL A 108 -5.53 -15.37 2.98
N CYS A 109 -4.64 -14.37 2.92
CA CYS A 109 -3.62 -14.28 1.87
C CYS A 109 -2.63 -15.45 1.96
N ALA A 110 -2.20 -15.82 3.17
CA ALA A 110 -1.32 -16.96 3.37
C ALA A 110 -1.99 -18.28 2.96
N ALA A 111 -3.27 -18.47 3.29
CA ALA A 111 -4.02 -19.67 2.93
C ALA A 111 -4.28 -19.80 1.42
N ARG A 112 -4.37 -18.67 0.70
CA ARG A 112 -4.68 -18.60 -0.73
C ARG A 112 -3.48 -18.27 -1.61
N GLU A 113 -2.28 -18.22 -1.05
CA GLU A 113 -1.03 -17.87 -1.75
C GLU A 113 -1.08 -16.50 -2.46
N VAL A 114 -1.77 -15.53 -1.86
CA VAL A 114 -1.89 -14.15 -2.37
C VAL A 114 -0.73 -13.31 -1.84
N ALA A 115 -0.03 -12.60 -2.73
CA ALA A 115 1.09 -11.75 -2.32
C ALA A 115 0.60 -10.48 -1.59
N VAL A 116 1.15 -10.20 -0.41
CA VAL A 116 0.82 -9.00 0.38
C VAL A 116 1.90 -7.95 0.20
N GLN A 117 1.61 -6.90 -0.55
CA GLN A 117 2.50 -5.74 -0.69
C GLN A 117 2.09 -4.65 0.31
N THR A 118 3.08 -3.97 0.88
CA THR A 118 2.83 -2.94 1.89
C THR A 118 3.46 -1.61 1.51
N ILE A 119 2.74 -0.53 1.81
CA ILE A 119 3.19 0.85 1.57
C ILE A 119 3.24 1.64 2.86
N LYS A 120 3.95 2.79 2.81
CA LYS A 120 4.02 3.79 3.89
C LYS A 120 4.80 3.34 5.13
N ALA A 121 5.74 2.39 4.98
CA ALA A 121 6.62 1.96 6.08
C ALA A 121 7.32 3.14 6.76
N VAL A 122 7.84 4.09 5.96
CA VAL A 122 8.56 5.28 6.45
C VAL A 122 7.67 6.51 6.62
N ALA A 123 6.35 6.36 6.67
CA ALA A 123 5.46 7.48 6.91
C ALA A 123 5.56 7.93 8.37
N ARG A 124 5.87 9.22 8.57
CA ARG A 124 5.86 9.84 9.89
C ARG A 124 4.47 10.39 10.21
N ARG A 125 3.94 11.26 9.36
CA ARG A 125 2.62 11.92 9.54
C ARG A 125 2.20 12.64 8.26
N ARG A 126 1.00 13.21 8.21
CA ARG A 126 0.65 14.16 7.15
C ARG A 126 1.45 15.46 7.28
N TRP A 127 1.64 16.14 6.15
CA TRP A 127 2.13 17.52 6.13
C TRP A 127 1.15 18.43 6.87
N ARG A 128 1.66 19.36 7.67
CA ARG A 128 0.85 20.40 8.31
C ARG A 128 0.67 21.58 7.37
N GLN A 129 -0.40 22.33 7.56
CA GLN A 129 -0.63 23.56 6.82
C GLN A 129 0.55 24.52 7.00
N GLY A 130 1.09 25.03 5.89
CA GLY A 130 2.23 25.94 5.88
C GLY A 130 3.61 25.27 5.93
N GLU A 131 3.70 23.95 6.09
CA GLU A 131 4.97 23.24 5.96
C GLU A 131 5.42 23.21 4.50
N GLN A 132 6.71 23.48 4.27
CA GLN A 132 7.34 23.28 2.98
C GLN A 132 7.76 21.81 2.85
N PRO A 133 7.28 21.09 1.83
CA PRO A 133 7.63 19.69 1.64
C PRO A 133 9.13 19.54 1.36
N THR A 134 9.80 18.70 2.15
CA THR A 134 11.22 18.33 1.98
C THR A 134 11.40 17.11 1.07
N THR A 135 10.33 16.35 0.82
CA THR A 135 10.30 15.13 0.01
C THR A 135 9.19 15.18 -1.04
N THR A 136 9.24 14.28 -2.02
CA THR A 136 8.18 14.17 -3.06
C THR A 136 6.94 13.42 -2.59
N THR A 137 6.94 12.85 -1.39
CA THR A 137 5.78 12.16 -0.81
C THR A 137 4.66 13.15 -0.48
N TRP A 138 3.42 12.67 -0.54
CA TRP A 138 2.23 13.45 -0.14
C TRP A 138 2.06 13.53 1.39
N TYR A 139 2.86 12.76 2.13
CA TYR A 139 2.98 12.79 3.58
C TYR A 139 4.41 13.19 3.99
N HIS A 140 4.60 13.62 5.23
CA HIS A 140 5.91 13.82 5.83
C HIS A 140 6.50 12.44 6.14
N ALA A 141 7.58 12.06 5.47
CA ALA A 141 8.30 10.82 5.74
C ALA A 141 9.31 11.00 6.89
N PHE A 142 9.84 9.92 7.44
CA PHE A 142 11.09 10.00 8.18
C PHE A 142 12.23 10.37 7.24
N GLU A 143 13.13 11.23 7.70
CA GLU A 143 14.29 11.72 6.92
C GLU A 143 15.61 11.39 7.62
N ASP A 144 15.58 11.23 8.95
CA ASP A 144 16.74 10.77 9.71
C ASP A 144 17.00 9.28 9.40
N PRO A 145 18.23 8.88 9.02
CA PRO A 145 18.55 7.49 8.69
C PRO A 145 18.24 6.50 9.81
N GLU A 146 18.40 6.86 11.09
CA GLU A 146 18.11 5.96 12.20
C GLU A 146 16.59 5.73 12.34
N ASP A 147 15.79 6.77 12.10
CA ASP A 147 14.33 6.66 12.16
C ASP A 147 13.77 5.90 10.94
N ILE A 148 14.37 6.08 9.76
CA ILE A 148 14.07 5.28 8.55
C ILE A 148 14.41 3.82 8.82
N GLU A 149 15.60 3.53 9.34
CA GLU A 149 16.04 2.17 9.65
C GLU A 149 15.10 1.50 10.65
N ARG A 150 14.75 2.19 11.74
CA ARG A 150 13.81 1.69 12.74
C ARG A 150 12.44 1.35 12.12
N ALA A 151 11.91 2.25 11.29
CA ALA A 151 10.63 2.04 10.61
C ALA A 151 10.67 0.85 9.63
N VAL A 152 11.74 0.74 8.85
CA VAL A 152 11.95 -0.34 7.89
C VAL A 152 12.13 -1.67 8.61
N HIS A 153 12.99 -1.76 9.63
CA HIS A 153 13.23 -3.00 10.37
C HIS A 153 11.96 -3.50 11.07
N TRP A 154 11.15 -2.60 11.63
CA TRP A 154 9.86 -2.97 12.20
C TRP A 154 8.92 -3.60 11.16
N ALA A 155 8.83 -3.00 9.96
CA ALA A 155 7.99 -3.53 8.89
C ALA A 155 8.55 -4.85 8.34
N PHE A 156 9.84 -4.89 8.06
CA PHE A 156 10.54 -6.02 7.44
C PHE A 156 10.57 -7.27 8.31
N ALA A 157 10.48 -7.11 9.64
CA ALA A 157 10.37 -8.22 10.56
C ALA A 157 9.05 -9.01 10.46
N ARG A 158 8.04 -8.50 9.74
CA ARG A 158 6.77 -9.20 9.53
C ARG A 158 6.95 -10.28 8.44
N PRO A 159 6.73 -11.56 8.73
CA PRO A 159 6.74 -12.59 7.69
C PRO A 159 5.55 -12.44 6.74
N GLY A 160 5.74 -12.86 5.49
CA GLY A 160 4.66 -12.96 4.50
C GLY A 160 4.26 -11.65 3.81
N ILE A 161 5.04 -10.58 3.97
CA ILE A 161 4.79 -9.29 3.30
C ILE A 161 5.98 -8.83 2.46
N PHE A 162 5.69 -8.00 1.46
CA PHE A 162 6.66 -7.21 0.71
C PHE A 162 6.60 -5.75 1.18
N VAL A 163 7.75 -5.11 1.39
CA VAL A 163 7.83 -3.69 1.77
C VAL A 163 8.18 -2.85 0.56
N ASN A 164 7.22 -2.06 0.05
CA ASN A 164 7.44 -1.20 -1.11
C ASN A 164 8.10 0.11 -0.70
N THR A 165 9.00 0.60 -1.55
CA THR A 165 9.72 1.86 -1.31
C THR A 165 8.80 3.07 -1.44
N PRO A 166 9.11 4.20 -0.75
CA PRO A 166 8.38 5.44 -0.94
C PRO A 166 8.57 5.99 -2.36
N SER A 167 7.64 6.84 -2.81
CA SER A 167 7.71 7.55 -4.08
C SER A 167 8.65 8.77 -4.01
N ASP A 168 9.85 8.58 -3.47
CA ASP A 168 10.94 9.56 -3.36
C ASP A 168 12.28 8.86 -3.56
N GLY A 169 13.08 9.35 -4.51
CA GLY A 169 14.31 8.67 -4.95
C GLY A 169 15.44 8.68 -3.92
N ASN A 170 15.50 9.68 -3.03
CA ASN A 170 16.50 9.72 -1.96
C ASN A 170 16.10 8.76 -0.84
N LEU A 171 14.84 8.82 -0.41
CA LEU A 171 14.32 7.90 0.60
C LEU A 171 14.35 6.45 0.14
N MET A 172 14.11 6.18 -1.15
CA MET A 172 14.19 4.83 -1.73
C MET A 172 15.57 4.20 -1.48
N ARG A 173 16.65 4.95 -1.67
CA ARG A 173 18.02 4.45 -1.45
C ARG A 173 18.25 4.09 0.02
N GLU A 174 17.80 4.94 0.94
CA GLU A 174 17.98 4.69 2.37
C GLU A 174 17.12 3.52 2.84
N VAL A 175 15.89 3.37 2.33
CA VAL A 175 15.02 2.23 2.64
C VAL A 175 15.64 0.90 2.21
N ILE A 176 16.22 0.84 1.00
CA ILE A 176 16.93 -0.35 0.52
C ILE A 176 18.14 -0.64 1.41
N ALA A 177 18.96 0.38 1.70
CA ALA A 177 20.15 0.21 2.53
C ALA A 177 19.80 -0.23 3.96
N SER A 178 18.69 0.28 4.52
CA SER A 178 18.16 -0.12 5.83
C SER A 178 17.72 -1.58 5.84
N ALA A 179 17.04 -2.03 4.78
CA ALA A 179 16.62 -3.42 4.63
C ALA A 179 17.82 -4.39 4.54
N GLU A 180 18.90 -4.00 3.84
CA GLU A 180 20.14 -4.80 3.78
C GLU A 180 20.83 -4.94 5.14
N ARG A 181 20.62 -3.99 6.05
CA ARG A 181 21.15 -4.00 7.42
C ARG A 181 20.23 -4.69 8.43
N PHE A 182 19.06 -5.18 8.00
CA PHE A 182 18.08 -5.81 8.89
C PHE A 182 18.69 -6.93 9.73
N ARG A 183 18.45 -6.88 11.04
CA ARG A 183 18.90 -7.90 12.01
C ARG A 183 17.73 -8.51 12.77
N GLU A 184 16.92 -7.65 13.37
CA GLU A 184 15.81 -8.05 14.22
C GLU A 184 14.76 -6.95 14.27
N ARG A 185 13.60 -7.29 14.82
CA ARG A 185 12.51 -6.34 15.02
C ARG A 185 12.84 -5.41 16.19
N PRO A 186 12.75 -4.07 16.03
CA PRO A 186 12.82 -3.16 17.17
C PRO A 186 11.72 -3.48 18.19
N PRO A 187 12.03 -3.47 19.51
CA PRO A 187 11.03 -3.71 20.54
C PRO A 187 9.88 -2.70 20.48
N HIS A 188 8.68 -3.14 20.83
CA HIS A 188 7.49 -2.28 20.80
C HIS A 188 7.68 -1.00 21.65
N GLU A 189 8.28 -1.11 22.85
CA GLU A 189 8.54 0.05 23.73
C GLU A 189 9.48 1.09 23.09
N GLU A 190 10.50 0.64 22.34
CA GLU A 190 11.39 1.53 21.60
C GLU A 190 10.60 2.26 20.49
N MET A 191 9.75 1.52 19.77
CA MET A 191 8.89 2.10 18.73
C MET A 191 7.95 3.15 19.31
N THR A 192 7.26 2.85 20.41
CA THR A 192 6.34 3.78 21.09
C THR A 192 7.07 5.06 21.50
N THR A 193 8.21 4.92 22.17
CA THR A 193 9.03 6.07 22.64
C THR A 193 9.49 6.93 21.46
N ALA A 194 9.98 6.29 20.38
CA ALA A 194 10.42 6.99 19.19
C ALA A 194 9.26 7.70 18.48
N TRP A 195 8.11 7.05 18.31
CA TRP A 195 6.94 7.61 17.62
C TRP A 195 6.32 8.78 18.38
N GLU A 196 6.33 8.74 19.71
CA GLU A 196 5.93 9.88 20.54
C GLU A 196 6.88 11.07 20.34
N ARG A 197 8.20 10.85 20.51
CA ARG A 197 9.24 11.88 20.31
C ARG A 197 9.18 12.49 18.91
N LEU A 198 8.94 11.67 17.90
CA LEU A 198 8.88 12.08 16.50
C LEU A 198 7.51 12.63 16.10
N GLU A 199 6.53 12.66 17.00
CA GLU A 199 5.15 13.05 16.68
C GLU A 199 4.59 12.28 15.47
N ALA A 200 4.96 11.00 15.36
CA ALA A 200 4.52 10.15 14.27
C ALA A 200 3.07 9.69 14.52
N ARG A 201 2.23 9.78 13.49
CA ARG A 201 0.78 9.58 13.55
C ARG A 201 0.32 8.79 12.33
N PRO A 202 -0.75 7.99 12.45
CA PRO A 202 -1.28 7.28 11.31
C PRO A 202 -1.72 8.30 10.24
N LEU A 203 -1.52 7.95 8.97
CA LEU A 203 -1.95 8.81 7.86
C LEU A 203 -3.47 8.78 7.67
N PHE A 204 -4.13 7.76 8.21
CA PHE A 204 -5.56 7.51 8.11
C PHE A 204 -6.11 7.14 9.47
N TYR A 205 -7.29 7.65 9.76
CA TYR A 205 -8.12 7.29 10.91
C TYR A 205 -9.56 7.30 10.43
N GLU A 206 -10.45 6.66 11.19
CA GLU A 206 -11.86 6.58 10.80
C GLU A 206 -12.45 7.98 10.53
N GLY A 207 -13.12 8.12 9.39
CA GLY A 207 -13.62 9.41 8.90
C GLY A 207 -12.59 10.26 8.14
N PHE A 208 -11.36 9.78 7.97
CA PHE A 208 -10.28 10.49 7.31
C PHE A 208 -9.37 9.58 6.47
N GLU A 209 -9.88 9.27 5.28
CA GLU A 209 -9.34 8.23 4.39
C GLU A 209 -8.62 8.79 3.16
N GLY A 210 -8.78 10.09 2.88
CA GLY A 210 -8.30 10.71 1.65
C GLY A 210 -6.78 10.74 1.51
N VAL A 211 -6.30 10.71 0.26
CA VAL A 211 -4.88 10.85 -0.07
C VAL A 211 -4.63 12.24 -0.64
N GLY A 212 -3.51 12.87 -0.26
CA GLY A 212 -3.07 14.13 -0.86
C GLY A 212 -2.63 15.16 0.16
N ARG A 213 -2.04 16.25 -0.35
CA ARG A 213 -1.67 17.41 0.46
C ARG A 213 -2.94 18.25 0.67
N GLY A 214 -3.34 18.47 1.92
CA GLY A 214 -4.50 19.31 2.26
C GLY A 214 -5.86 18.61 2.24
N ALA A 215 -5.91 17.27 2.20
CA ALA A 215 -7.09 16.56 2.67
C ALA A 215 -7.13 16.74 4.20
N GLU A 216 -7.98 17.65 4.69
CA GLU A 216 -8.36 17.89 6.09
C GLU A 216 -9.69 17.20 6.43
#